data_AF-A0A7V9BR95-F1
#
_entry.id   AF-A0A7V9BR95-F1
#
_cell.length_a   1.000
_cell.length_b   1.000
_cell.length_c   1.000
_cell.angle_alpha   90.00
_cell.angle_beta   90.00
_cell.angle_gamma   90.00
#
_symmetry.space_group_name_H-M   'P 1'
#
loop_
_entity.id
_entity.type
_entity.pdbx_description
1 polymer ?
#
loop_
_entity_poly.entity_id
_entity_poly.type
_entity_poly.pdbx_seq_one_letter_code
_entity_poly.pdbx_strand_id
1 'polypeptide(L)'
;MRETGRLAGVEIRRLLARRLFRILILLCLLGIVAAGTITFFQSSKDTGAAVARARVEQRGAVEACMKGEFGRLPGEGKEGFDRRARCEKMVGQFGVEDQRFRLSTLTEVFLGTSVPVAILAWLLAASFVGAEWHAGTMTTLLTWEPRRVRVLLTKAIAAALVLFVTGIVLQVLLGLALTPAAVFRGSTSGLGGSWLEETAGVVVRGSLIATLAGLMGLSVASVGRNTAAAFGVGFGYFTIVENLVRGLRPQWARWMVGDNAGRFILAGELTFPPIERTTLEAGALIALYALVFLLIAVAFFNRRDLT
;
A
#
# COMPACT_ATOMS: atom_id res chain seq x y z
N MET A 1 -11.01 -34.29 -2.05
CA MET A 1 -9.89 -33.35 -2.35
C MET A 1 -9.64 -33.12 -3.85
N ARG A 2 -9.72 -34.13 -4.74
CA ARG A 2 -9.51 -33.91 -6.20
C ARG A 2 -10.51 -32.93 -6.84
N GLU A 3 -11.78 -32.96 -6.44
CA GLU A 3 -12.80 -32.06 -7.02
C GLU A 3 -12.64 -30.59 -6.60
N THR A 4 -12.27 -30.33 -5.34
CA THR A 4 -12.08 -28.96 -4.83
C THR A 4 -10.90 -28.28 -5.51
N GLY A 5 -9.82 -29.02 -5.78
CA GLY A 5 -8.69 -28.51 -6.56
C GLY A 5 -9.08 -28.16 -8.00
N ARG A 6 -9.91 -28.99 -8.65
CA ARG A 6 -10.38 -28.73 -10.02
C ARG A 6 -11.28 -27.49 -10.10
N LEU A 7 -12.18 -27.33 -9.12
CA LEU A 7 -13.06 -26.15 -9.00
C LEU A 7 -12.26 -24.86 -8.76
N ALA A 8 -11.30 -24.88 -7.84
CA ALA A 8 -10.42 -23.73 -7.59
C ALA A 8 -9.62 -23.35 -8.84
N GLY A 9 -9.09 -24.33 -9.58
CA GLY A 9 -8.38 -24.10 -10.83
C GLY A 9 -9.24 -23.42 -11.91
N VAL A 10 -10.53 -23.78 -12.02
CA VAL A 10 -11.47 -23.12 -12.93
C VAL A 10 -11.72 -21.67 -12.49
N GLU A 11 -11.95 -21.43 -11.21
CA GLU A 11 -12.20 -20.09 -10.69
C GLU A 11 -10.99 -19.16 -10.84
N ILE A 12 -9.77 -19.68 -10.69
CA ILE A 12 -8.53 -18.94 -10.98
C ILE A 12 -8.50 -18.52 -12.46
N ARG A 13 -8.77 -19.43 -13.40
CA ARG A 13 -8.81 -19.10 -14.83
C ARG A 13 -9.90 -18.08 -15.14
N ARG A 14 -11.08 -18.19 -14.52
CA ARG A 14 -12.17 -17.22 -14.68
C ARG A 14 -11.76 -15.83 -14.17
N LEU A 15 -11.09 -15.75 -13.02
CA LEU A 15 -10.58 -14.48 -12.48
C LEU A 15 -9.54 -13.85 -13.42
N LEU A 16 -8.53 -14.60 -13.84
CA LEU A 16 -7.46 -14.13 -14.73
C LEU A 16 -7.96 -13.80 -16.16
N ALA A 17 -9.03 -14.45 -16.62
CA ALA A 17 -9.61 -14.20 -17.94
C ALA A 17 -10.44 -12.92 -17.99
N ARG A 18 -10.79 -12.32 -16.85
CA ARG A 18 -11.63 -11.13 -16.83
C ARG A 18 -10.95 -9.93 -17.45
N ARG A 19 -11.70 -9.22 -18.30
CA ARG A 19 -11.26 -7.98 -18.94
C ARG A 19 -10.80 -6.95 -17.91
N LEU A 20 -11.55 -6.75 -16.83
CA LEU A 20 -11.16 -5.81 -15.77
C LEU A 20 -9.83 -6.19 -15.11
N PHE A 21 -9.62 -7.48 -14.80
CA PHE A 21 -8.35 -7.96 -14.24
C PHE A 21 -7.21 -7.63 -15.19
N ARG A 22 -7.32 -8.01 -16.46
CA ARG A 22 -6.29 -7.75 -17.48
C ARG A 22 -6.01 -6.27 -17.68
N ILE A 23 -7.05 -5.42 -17.73
CA ILE A 23 -6.88 -3.96 -17.88
C ILE A 23 -6.15 -3.39 -16.68
N LEU A 24 -6.57 -3.73 -15.45
CA LEU A 24 -5.93 -3.19 -14.25
C LEU A 24 -4.49 -3.67 -14.11
N ILE A 25 -4.20 -4.94 -14.39
CA ILE A 25 -2.82 -5.44 -14.41
C ILE A 25 -2.00 -4.72 -15.48
N LEU A 26 -2.53 -4.52 -16.70
CA LEU A 26 -1.85 -3.76 -17.73
C LEU A 26 -1.53 -2.33 -17.28
N LEU A 27 -2.50 -1.64 -16.65
CA LEU A 27 -2.28 -0.30 -16.10
C LEU A 27 -1.21 -0.30 -15.00
N CYS A 28 -1.20 -1.30 -14.10
CA CYS A 28 -0.14 -1.45 -13.10
C CYS A 28 1.22 -1.67 -13.75
N LEU A 29 1.32 -2.52 -14.78
CA LEU A 29 2.57 -2.76 -15.51
C LEU A 29 3.07 -1.48 -16.20
N LEU A 30 2.17 -0.73 -16.83
CA LEU A 30 2.50 0.58 -17.43
C LEU A 30 2.98 1.57 -16.36
N GLY A 31 2.31 1.61 -15.20
CA GLY A 31 2.72 2.43 -14.06
C GLY A 31 4.10 2.05 -13.52
N ILE A 32 4.41 0.75 -13.43
CA ILE A 32 5.73 0.23 -13.02
C ILE A 32 6.81 0.66 -14.02
N VAL A 33 6.56 0.51 -15.33
CA VAL A 33 7.49 0.94 -16.38
C VAL A 33 7.71 2.45 -16.32
N ALA A 34 6.64 3.24 -16.14
CA ALA A 34 6.73 4.68 -16.00
C ALA A 34 7.53 5.07 -14.75
N ALA A 35 7.27 4.46 -13.59
CA ALA A 35 8.00 4.70 -12.36
C ALA A 35 9.49 4.39 -12.50
N GLY A 36 9.83 3.24 -13.10
CA GLY A 36 11.22 2.85 -13.40
C GLY A 36 11.91 3.86 -14.31
N THR A 37 11.24 4.28 -15.38
CA THR A 37 11.76 5.25 -16.35
C THR A 37 11.95 6.63 -15.73
N ILE A 38 10.95 7.15 -15.02
CA ILE A 38 11.01 8.44 -14.33
C ILE A 38 12.16 8.43 -13.32
N THR A 39 12.24 7.40 -12.48
CA THR A 39 13.32 7.27 -11.46
C THR A 39 14.69 7.18 -12.12
N PHE A 40 14.81 6.46 -13.24
CA PHE A 40 16.07 6.38 -13.99
C PHE A 40 16.50 7.75 -14.51
N PHE A 41 15.57 8.53 -15.09
CA PHE A 41 15.90 9.85 -15.64
C PHE A 41 16.12 10.93 -14.57
N GLN A 42 15.43 10.83 -13.42
CA GLN A 42 15.62 11.73 -12.29
C GLN A 42 16.89 11.42 -11.48
N SER A 43 17.33 10.16 -11.45
CA SER A 43 18.55 9.76 -10.74
C SER A 43 19.80 10.28 -11.43
N SER A 44 20.67 10.98 -10.71
CA SER A 44 21.92 11.55 -11.24
C SER A 44 23.12 11.20 -10.36
N LYS A 45 24.22 10.72 -10.98
CA LYS A 45 25.50 10.54 -10.26
C LYS A 45 26.22 11.87 -10.02
N ASP A 46 25.96 12.85 -10.89
CA ASP A 46 26.55 14.19 -10.80
C ASP A 46 25.83 15.03 -9.75
N THR A 47 26.20 14.80 -8.50
CA THR A 47 25.77 15.63 -7.37
C THR A 47 26.48 16.99 -7.37
N GLY A 48 27.47 17.24 -8.25
CA GLY A 48 28.22 18.49 -8.28
C GLY A 48 27.33 19.68 -8.58
N ALA A 49 26.43 19.54 -9.57
CA ALA A 49 25.44 20.56 -9.88
C ALA A 49 24.41 20.77 -8.76
N ALA A 50 23.98 19.70 -8.09
CA ALA A 50 23.04 19.77 -6.96
C ALA A 50 23.67 20.46 -5.73
N VAL A 51 24.90 20.10 -5.38
CA VAL A 51 25.69 20.75 -4.32
C VAL A 51 25.95 22.21 -4.65
N ALA A 52 26.28 22.52 -5.92
CA ALA A 52 26.50 23.90 -6.35
C ALA A 52 25.23 24.75 -6.21
N ARG A 53 24.06 24.23 -6.62
CA ARG A 53 22.77 24.91 -6.45
C ARG A 53 22.43 25.12 -4.98
N ALA A 54 22.54 24.09 -4.14
CA ALA A 54 22.31 24.19 -2.71
C ALA A 54 23.25 25.21 -2.02
N ARG A 55 24.52 25.30 -2.45
CA ARG A 55 25.45 26.31 -1.94
C ARG A 55 25.08 27.74 -2.35
N VAL A 56 24.57 27.93 -3.58
CA VAL A 56 24.10 29.24 -4.04
C VAL A 56 22.85 29.67 -3.27
N GLU A 57 21.89 28.76 -3.09
CA GLU A 57 20.68 29.00 -2.30
C GLU A 57 21.00 29.30 -0.83
N GLN A 58 21.92 28.54 -0.23
CA GLN A 58 22.42 28.79 1.11
C GLN A 58 23.04 30.19 1.25
N ARG A 59 23.88 30.59 0.31
CA ARG A 59 24.50 31.92 0.32
C ARG A 59 23.44 33.02 0.21
N GLY A 60 22.47 32.86 -0.67
CA GLY A 60 21.35 33.78 -0.83
C GLY A 60 20.53 33.92 0.45
N ALA A 61 20.21 32.81 1.12
CA ALA A 61 19.47 32.81 2.38
C ALA A 61 20.25 33.42 3.55
N VAL A 62 21.57 33.17 3.65
CA VAL A 62 22.43 33.83 4.64
C VAL A 62 22.49 35.32 4.37
N GLU A 63 22.59 35.74 3.11
CA GLU A 63 22.61 37.15 2.74
C GLU A 63 21.27 37.85 3.04
N ALA A 64 20.14 37.20 2.76
CA ALA A 64 18.81 37.68 3.14
C ALA A 64 18.66 37.83 4.67
N CYS A 65 19.20 36.89 5.44
CA CYS A 65 19.28 36.99 6.91
C CYS A 65 20.13 38.18 7.36
N MET A 66 21.28 38.40 6.72
CA MET A 66 22.14 39.55 7.03
C MET A 66 21.44 40.88 6.74
N LYS A 67 20.61 40.94 5.68
CA LYS A 67 19.79 42.12 5.31
C LYS A 67 18.61 42.37 6.25
N GLY A 68 18.32 41.45 7.18
CA GLY A 68 17.27 41.62 8.19
C GLY A 68 15.88 41.15 7.75
N GLU A 69 15.77 40.41 6.64
CA GLU A 69 14.47 39.89 6.14
C GLU A 69 13.84 38.86 7.11
N PHE A 70 14.65 38.25 7.97
CA PHE A 70 14.22 37.27 8.97
C PHE A 70 13.77 37.93 10.29
N GLY A 71 13.70 39.27 10.33
CA GLY A 71 13.36 40.02 11.54
C GLY A 71 14.46 39.98 12.60
N ARG A 72 14.07 40.23 13.86
CA ARG A 72 15.02 40.29 14.99
C ARG A 72 15.54 38.90 15.33
N LEU A 73 16.86 38.74 15.30
CA LEU A 73 17.53 37.49 15.57
C LEU A 73 17.63 37.23 17.09
N PRO A 74 17.58 35.95 17.52
CA PRO A 74 17.78 35.60 18.93
C PRO A 74 19.15 36.04 19.43
N GLY A 75 19.17 36.87 20.48
CA GLY A 75 20.40 37.42 21.08
C GLY A 75 20.89 38.73 20.46
N GLU A 76 20.16 39.28 19.48
CA GLU A 76 20.50 40.56 18.84
C GLU A 76 20.40 41.73 19.83
N GLY A 77 21.54 42.40 20.05
CA GLY A 77 21.71 43.51 21.00
C GLY A 77 22.48 43.16 22.28
N LYS A 78 22.95 41.91 22.43
CA LYS A 78 23.87 41.52 23.53
C LYS A 78 25.33 41.76 23.14
N GLU A 79 26.19 42.04 24.12
CA GLU A 79 27.64 42.12 23.90
C GLU A 79 28.17 40.79 23.32
N GLY A 80 29.04 40.88 22.30
CA GLY A 80 29.58 39.72 21.59
C GLY A 80 28.66 39.10 20.52
N PHE A 81 27.55 39.76 20.15
CA PHE A 81 26.66 39.26 19.09
C PHE A 81 27.30 39.37 17.70
N ASP A 82 27.65 38.22 17.09
CA ASP A 82 27.99 38.13 15.68
C ASP A 82 26.75 37.74 14.85
N ARG A 83 26.24 38.70 14.09
CA ARG A 83 25.09 38.50 13.19
C ARG A 83 25.37 37.43 12.15
N ARG A 84 26.59 37.37 11.60
CA ARG A 84 26.95 36.43 10.54
C ARG A 84 26.94 35.00 11.05
N ALA A 85 27.67 34.72 12.13
CA ALA A 85 27.65 33.41 12.76
C ALA A 85 26.23 32.98 13.17
N ARG A 86 25.39 33.93 13.60
CA ARG A 86 24.00 33.63 13.96
C ARG A 86 23.15 33.28 12.74
N CYS A 87 23.30 34.01 11.63
CA CYS A 87 22.63 33.73 10.36
C CYS A 87 23.08 32.39 9.77
N GLU A 88 24.38 32.11 9.73
CA GLU A 88 24.91 30.82 9.25
C GLU A 88 24.38 29.65 10.08
N LYS A 89 24.27 29.80 11.41
CA LYS A 89 23.69 28.78 12.30
C LYS A 89 22.16 28.66 12.18
N MET A 90 21.47 29.73 11.82
CA MET A 90 20.00 29.73 11.67
C MET A 90 19.56 29.15 10.33
N VAL A 91 20.20 29.59 9.24
CA VAL A 91 20.00 29.03 7.90
C VAL A 91 20.49 27.58 7.85
N GLY A 92 21.54 27.27 8.61
CA GLY A 92 22.10 25.93 8.65
C GLY A 92 22.73 25.55 7.31
N GLN A 93 23.00 24.25 7.15
CA GLN A 93 23.32 23.69 5.85
C GLN A 93 22.01 23.33 5.16
N PHE A 94 21.77 23.88 3.97
CA PHE A 94 20.74 23.32 3.10
C PHE A 94 21.12 21.87 2.82
N GLY A 95 20.22 20.95 3.13
CA GLY A 95 20.39 19.56 2.78
C GLY A 95 20.58 19.48 1.27
N VAL A 96 21.71 18.94 0.82
CA VAL A 96 21.82 18.54 -0.57
C VAL A 96 20.91 17.33 -0.71
N GLU A 97 19.77 17.51 -1.35
CA GLU A 97 18.88 16.39 -1.68
C GLU A 97 19.68 15.42 -2.55
N ASP A 98 19.99 14.25 -1.98
CA ASP A 98 20.75 13.22 -2.68
C ASP A 98 19.87 12.67 -3.80
N GLN A 99 20.05 13.21 -5.00
CA GLN A 99 19.27 12.84 -6.19
C GLN A 99 19.52 11.40 -6.64
N ARG A 100 20.44 10.68 -5.99
CA ARG A 100 20.73 9.28 -6.31
C ARG A 100 19.64 8.39 -5.76
N PHE A 101 19.04 7.59 -6.63
CA PHE A 101 18.20 6.49 -6.18
C PHE A 101 19.06 5.42 -5.48
N ARG A 102 18.81 5.17 -4.19
CA ARG A 102 19.51 4.14 -3.41
C ARG A 102 18.64 2.88 -3.37
N LEU A 103 19.19 1.74 -3.80
CA LEU A 103 18.40 0.50 -3.80
C LEU A 103 17.96 0.07 -2.40
N SER A 104 18.67 0.50 -1.36
CA SER A 104 18.31 0.29 0.04
C SER A 104 16.94 0.89 0.41
N THR A 105 16.45 1.91 -0.30
CA THR A 105 15.13 2.53 -0.03
C THR A 105 13.96 1.76 -0.66
N LEU A 106 14.21 0.65 -1.38
CA LEU A 106 13.14 -0.19 -1.93
C LEU A 106 12.16 -0.69 -0.85
N THR A 107 12.64 -0.91 0.37
CA THR A 107 11.81 -1.32 1.50
C THR A 107 10.70 -0.29 1.77
N GLU A 108 11.04 1.00 1.74
CA GLU A 108 10.09 2.12 1.89
C GLU A 108 9.17 2.25 0.69
N VAL A 109 9.70 2.04 -0.53
CA VAL A 109 8.89 2.01 -1.76
C VAL A 109 7.82 0.91 -1.67
N PHE A 110 8.19 -0.31 -1.27
CA PHE A 110 7.26 -1.42 -1.09
C PHE A 110 6.27 -1.18 0.06
N LEU A 111 6.70 -0.50 1.12
CA LEU A 111 5.81 -0.05 2.19
C LEU A 111 4.74 0.90 1.63
N GLY A 112 5.15 1.91 0.86
CA GLY A 112 4.24 2.89 0.25
C GLY A 112 3.30 2.31 -0.81
N THR A 113 3.77 1.35 -1.61
CA THR A 113 2.95 0.70 -2.64
C THR A 113 2.04 -0.40 -2.10
N SER A 114 2.20 -0.83 -0.85
CA SER A 114 1.31 -1.82 -0.22
C SER A 114 -0.15 -1.37 -0.17
N VAL A 115 -0.40 -0.08 0.07
CA VAL A 115 -1.75 0.52 0.13
C VAL A 115 -2.47 0.43 -1.22
N PRO A 116 -1.91 0.96 -2.34
CA PRO A 116 -2.57 0.83 -3.64
C PRO A 116 -2.72 -0.63 -4.09
N VAL A 117 -1.79 -1.53 -3.74
CA VAL A 117 -1.94 -2.97 -4.00
C VAL A 117 -3.12 -3.56 -3.21
N ALA A 118 -3.34 -3.14 -1.97
CA ALA A 118 -4.49 -3.57 -1.18
C ALA A 118 -5.83 -3.05 -1.73
N ILE A 119 -5.86 -1.79 -2.20
CA ILE A 119 -7.02 -1.21 -2.88
C ILE A 119 -7.32 -1.95 -4.18
N LEU A 120 -6.29 -2.24 -4.98
CA LEU A 120 -6.41 -3.03 -6.20
C LEU A 120 -6.98 -4.42 -5.90
N ALA A 121 -6.48 -5.10 -4.87
CA ALA A 121 -6.95 -6.41 -4.48
C ALA A 121 -8.41 -6.38 -4.00
N TRP A 122 -8.81 -5.38 -3.20
CA TRP A 122 -10.21 -5.12 -2.83
C TRP A 122 -11.10 -5.01 -4.07
N LEU A 123 -10.72 -4.16 -5.02
CA LEU A 123 -11.46 -3.94 -6.27
C LEU A 123 -11.59 -5.22 -7.10
N LEU A 124 -10.48 -5.91 -7.35
CA LEU A 124 -10.47 -7.12 -8.18
C LEU A 124 -11.35 -8.22 -7.59
N ALA A 125 -11.27 -8.43 -6.27
CA ALA A 125 -12.03 -9.45 -5.57
C ALA A 125 -13.52 -9.08 -5.41
N ALA A 126 -13.82 -7.81 -5.13
CA ALA A 126 -15.19 -7.30 -5.13
C ALA A 126 -15.85 -7.47 -6.50
N SER A 127 -15.14 -7.10 -7.57
CA SER A 127 -15.62 -7.27 -8.94
C SER A 127 -15.79 -8.74 -9.30
N PHE A 128 -14.92 -9.62 -8.80
CA PHE A 128 -14.99 -11.06 -9.05
C PHE A 128 -16.37 -11.63 -8.76
N VAL A 129 -16.94 -11.33 -7.59
CA VAL A 129 -18.29 -11.78 -7.23
C VAL A 129 -19.38 -10.81 -7.68
N GLY A 130 -19.19 -9.50 -7.50
CA GLY A 130 -20.21 -8.49 -7.82
C GLY A 130 -20.64 -8.50 -9.28
N ALA A 131 -19.71 -8.71 -10.21
CA ALA A 131 -20.04 -8.77 -11.64
C ALA A 131 -20.78 -10.06 -12.02
N GLU A 132 -20.59 -11.17 -11.30
CA GLU A 132 -21.32 -12.42 -11.59
C GLU A 132 -22.79 -12.32 -11.22
N TRP A 133 -23.09 -11.60 -10.14
CA TRP A 133 -24.45 -11.27 -9.74
C TRP A 133 -25.12 -10.37 -10.76
N HIS A 134 -24.45 -9.29 -11.18
CA HIS A 134 -24.99 -8.39 -12.20
C HIS A 134 -25.24 -9.09 -13.54
N ALA A 135 -24.38 -10.02 -13.94
CA ALA A 135 -24.52 -10.76 -15.19
C ALA A 135 -25.48 -11.98 -15.09
N GLY A 136 -26.07 -12.25 -13.91
CA GLY A 136 -26.90 -13.45 -13.69
C GLY A 136 -26.13 -14.78 -13.74
N THR A 137 -24.82 -14.77 -13.96
CA THR A 137 -24.03 -16.02 -14.03
C THR A 137 -23.95 -16.75 -12.68
N MET A 138 -24.08 -16.02 -11.56
CA MET A 138 -24.12 -16.62 -10.23
C MET A 138 -25.40 -17.44 -10.02
N THR A 139 -26.56 -16.97 -10.49
CA THR A 139 -27.83 -17.71 -10.34
C THR A 139 -27.80 -18.98 -11.19
N THR A 140 -27.33 -18.89 -12.43
CA THR A 140 -27.12 -20.06 -13.30
C THR A 140 -26.13 -21.07 -12.68
N LEU A 141 -25.05 -20.62 -12.04
CA LEU A 141 -24.11 -21.54 -11.39
C LEU A 141 -24.78 -22.34 -10.27
N LEU A 142 -25.65 -21.69 -9.49
CA LEU A 142 -26.33 -22.29 -8.35
C LEU A 142 -27.47 -23.25 -8.73
N THR A 143 -27.95 -23.24 -9.98
CA THR A 143 -28.86 -24.30 -10.47
C THR A 143 -28.13 -25.63 -10.67
N TRP A 144 -26.83 -25.60 -10.99
CA TRP A 144 -26.02 -26.80 -11.24
C TRP A 144 -25.23 -27.27 -10.01
N GLU A 145 -24.73 -26.35 -9.18
CA GLU A 145 -24.06 -26.67 -7.91
C GLU A 145 -24.84 -26.07 -6.72
N PRO A 146 -25.77 -26.83 -6.11
CA PRO A 146 -26.63 -26.31 -5.03
C PRO A 146 -25.88 -26.04 -3.73
N ARG A 147 -24.62 -26.47 -3.60
CA ARG A 147 -23.78 -26.30 -2.40
C ARG A 147 -23.22 -24.88 -2.33
N ARG A 148 -24.08 -23.92 -2.00
CA ARG A 148 -23.80 -22.47 -1.95
C ARG A 148 -22.51 -22.13 -1.20
N VAL A 149 -22.31 -22.69 0.00
CA VAL A 149 -21.07 -22.47 0.80
C VAL A 149 -19.82 -22.90 0.04
N ARG A 150 -19.86 -24.07 -0.61
CA ARG A 150 -18.72 -24.62 -1.35
C ARG A 150 -18.31 -23.70 -2.50
N VAL A 151 -19.29 -23.14 -3.21
CA VAL A 151 -19.04 -22.19 -4.31
C VAL A 151 -18.35 -20.93 -3.79
N LEU A 152 -18.91 -20.31 -2.74
CA LEU A 152 -18.36 -19.07 -2.19
C LEU A 152 -16.95 -19.27 -1.61
N LEU A 153 -16.73 -20.34 -0.84
CA LEU A 153 -15.40 -20.64 -0.28
C LEU A 153 -14.37 -20.95 -1.37
N THR A 154 -14.75 -21.67 -2.43
CA THR A 154 -13.85 -21.93 -3.56
C THR A 154 -13.43 -20.63 -4.24
N LYS A 155 -14.37 -19.70 -4.44
CA LYS A 155 -14.08 -18.37 -5.01
C LYS A 155 -13.18 -17.56 -4.09
N ALA A 156 -13.43 -17.58 -2.77
CA ALA A 156 -12.58 -16.92 -1.79
C ALA A 156 -11.14 -17.47 -1.81
N ILE A 157 -10.97 -18.80 -1.85
CA ILE A 157 -9.64 -19.44 -1.94
C ILE A 157 -8.94 -19.09 -3.25
N ALA A 158 -9.64 -19.17 -4.37
CA ALA A 158 -9.10 -18.81 -5.69
C ALA A 158 -8.67 -17.33 -5.73
N ALA A 159 -9.51 -16.43 -5.22
CA ALA A 159 -9.19 -15.01 -5.11
C ALA A 159 -7.99 -14.79 -4.19
N ALA A 160 -7.95 -15.42 -3.01
CA ALA A 160 -6.84 -15.26 -2.07
C ALA A 160 -5.50 -15.67 -2.69
N LEU A 161 -5.45 -16.82 -3.37
CA LEU A 161 -4.24 -17.28 -4.04
C LEU A 161 -3.80 -16.32 -5.15
N VAL A 162 -4.73 -15.93 -6.04
CA VAL A 162 -4.41 -15.03 -7.16
C VAL A 162 -3.96 -13.67 -6.67
N LEU A 163 -4.64 -13.08 -5.70
CA LEU A 163 -4.30 -11.76 -5.16
C LEU A 163 -2.97 -11.77 -4.43
N PHE A 164 -2.68 -12.81 -3.64
CA PHE A 164 -1.41 -12.96 -2.95
C PHE A 164 -0.24 -13.04 -3.94
N VAL A 165 -0.35 -13.92 -4.93
CA VAL A 165 0.69 -14.09 -5.97
C VAL A 165 0.83 -12.81 -6.80
N THR A 166 -0.29 -12.18 -7.17
CA THR A 166 -0.27 -10.92 -7.93
C THR A 166 0.42 -9.81 -7.15
N GLY A 167 0.13 -9.68 -5.85
CA GLY A 167 0.80 -8.70 -4.97
C GLY A 167 2.31 -8.89 -4.95
N ILE A 168 2.78 -10.13 -4.78
CA ILE A 168 4.22 -10.44 -4.80
C ILE A 168 4.81 -10.10 -6.17
N VAL A 169 4.19 -10.57 -7.26
CA VAL A 169 4.69 -10.35 -8.62
C VAL A 169 4.78 -8.86 -8.94
N LEU A 170 3.78 -8.06 -8.59
CA LEU A 170 3.80 -6.61 -8.84
C LEU A 170 4.93 -5.92 -8.07
N GLN A 171 5.18 -6.31 -6.81
CA GLN A 171 6.28 -5.75 -6.02
C GLN A 171 7.65 -6.16 -6.57
N VAL A 172 7.81 -7.43 -6.95
CA VAL A 172 9.04 -7.93 -7.58
C VAL A 172 9.30 -7.20 -8.90
N LEU A 173 8.29 -7.04 -9.76
CA LEU A 173 8.43 -6.32 -11.03
C LEU A 173 8.76 -4.84 -10.80
N LEU A 174 8.17 -4.21 -9.78
CA LEU A 174 8.52 -2.85 -9.38
C LEU A 174 9.98 -2.74 -8.95
N GLY A 175 10.45 -3.63 -8.08
CA GLY A 175 11.85 -3.69 -7.66
C GLY A 175 12.79 -3.87 -8.85
N LEU A 176 12.46 -4.80 -9.75
CA LEU A 176 13.21 -5.03 -11.00
C LEU A 176 13.25 -3.78 -11.88
N ALA A 177 12.13 -3.08 -12.06
CA ALA A 177 12.06 -1.86 -12.86
C ALA A 177 12.87 -0.69 -12.27
N LEU A 178 13.06 -0.65 -10.95
CA LEU A 178 13.85 0.38 -10.26
C LEU A 178 15.35 0.04 -10.17
N THR A 179 15.72 -1.24 -10.31
CA THR A 179 17.13 -1.67 -10.23
C THR A 179 18.09 -0.96 -11.21
N PRO A 180 17.73 -0.68 -12.48
CA PRO A 180 18.65 0.01 -13.39
C PRO A 180 18.97 1.43 -12.92
N ALA A 181 18.00 2.12 -12.29
CA ALA A 181 18.22 3.46 -11.75
C ALA A 181 19.26 3.44 -10.63
N ALA A 182 19.24 2.43 -9.77
CA ALA A 182 20.24 2.27 -8.72
C ALA A 182 21.62 1.87 -9.25
N VAL A 183 21.68 0.87 -10.14
CA VAL A 183 22.94 0.31 -10.64
C VAL A 183 23.69 1.32 -11.52
N PHE A 184 23.00 1.93 -12.48
CA PHE A 184 23.66 2.80 -13.46
C PHE A 184 23.83 4.24 -12.97
N ARG A 185 22.87 4.75 -12.18
CA ARG A 185 22.79 6.18 -11.83
C ARG A 185 22.76 6.47 -10.32
N GLY A 186 22.61 5.44 -9.49
CA GLY A 186 22.41 5.58 -8.06
C GLY A 186 23.46 4.85 -7.23
N SER A 187 23.01 4.23 -6.13
CA SER A 187 23.86 3.42 -5.24
C SER A 187 23.22 2.09 -4.86
N THR A 188 24.05 1.06 -4.80
CA THR A 188 23.73 -0.28 -4.27
C THR A 188 24.39 -0.53 -2.91
N SER A 189 24.92 0.52 -2.26
CA SER A 189 25.43 0.44 -0.89
C SER A 189 24.32 0.06 0.10
N GLY A 190 24.65 -0.72 1.12
CA GLY A 190 23.70 -1.11 2.17
C GLY A 190 22.83 -2.33 1.82
N LEU A 191 23.11 -3.00 0.71
CA LEU A 191 22.51 -4.30 0.40
C LEU A 191 23.22 -5.38 1.23
N GLY A 192 22.48 -6.02 2.13
CA GLY A 192 22.96 -7.11 2.98
C GLY A 192 21.84 -8.09 3.30
N GLY A 193 22.15 -9.10 4.13
CA GLY A 193 21.17 -10.12 4.53
C GLY A 193 19.96 -9.52 5.25
N SER A 194 20.18 -8.60 6.19
CA SER A 194 19.10 -7.90 6.92
C SER A 194 18.19 -7.11 5.98
N TRP A 195 18.75 -6.39 5.00
CA TRP A 195 17.95 -5.66 4.01
C TRP A 195 17.08 -6.61 3.17
N LEU A 196 17.60 -7.76 2.76
CA LEU A 196 16.83 -8.77 2.02
C LEU A 196 15.68 -9.32 2.88
N GLU A 197 15.96 -9.66 4.14
CA GLU A 197 14.95 -10.18 5.07
C GLU A 197 13.84 -9.16 5.34
N GLU A 198 14.19 -7.90 5.62
CA GLU A 198 13.24 -6.81 5.84
C GLU A 198 12.39 -6.57 4.59
N THR A 199 13.04 -6.44 3.42
CA THR A 199 12.38 -6.16 2.15
C THR A 199 11.45 -7.29 1.73
N ALA A 200 11.91 -8.55 1.79
CA ALA A 200 11.08 -9.72 1.52
C ALA A 200 9.92 -9.82 2.52
N GLY A 201 10.18 -9.51 3.79
CA GLY A 201 9.17 -9.43 4.82
C GLY A 201 8.07 -8.43 4.48
N VAL A 202 8.41 -7.23 4.05
CA VAL A 202 7.44 -6.19 3.65
C VAL A 202 6.62 -6.65 2.44
N VAL A 203 7.25 -7.25 1.43
CA VAL A 203 6.54 -7.77 0.24
C VAL A 203 5.52 -8.84 0.61
N VAL A 204 5.90 -9.80 1.46
CA VAL A 204 5.02 -10.88 1.90
C VAL A 204 3.86 -10.32 2.74
N ARG A 205 4.15 -9.48 3.73
CA ARG A 205 3.13 -8.92 4.63
C ARG A 205 2.19 -7.96 3.92
N GLY A 206 2.72 -7.12 3.02
CA GLY A 206 1.91 -6.26 2.14
C GLY A 206 0.98 -7.07 1.24
N SER A 207 1.47 -8.17 0.66
CA SER A 207 0.65 -9.06 -0.17
C SER A 207 -0.40 -9.82 0.66
N LEU A 208 -0.10 -10.19 1.90
CA LEU A 208 -1.08 -10.75 2.84
C LEU A 208 -2.19 -9.75 3.17
N ILE A 209 -1.85 -8.49 3.49
CA ILE A 209 -2.86 -7.44 3.74
C ILE A 209 -3.70 -7.20 2.49
N ALA A 210 -3.09 -7.16 1.31
CA ALA A 210 -3.84 -7.01 0.07
C ALA A 210 -4.83 -8.17 -0.14
N THR A 211 -4.43 -9.41 0.14
CA THR A 211 -5.32 -10.57 0.11
C THR A 211 -6.46 -10.45 1.11
N LEU A 212 -6.19 -10.05 2.36
CA LEU A 212 -7.22 -9.87 3.39
C LEU A 212 -8.21 -8.75 3.02
N ALA A 213 -7.71 -7.64 2.47
CA ALA A 213 -8.53 -6.57 1.90
C ALA A 213 -9.39 -7.07 0.74
N GLY A 214 -8.81 -7.86 -0.17
CA GLY A 214 -9.53 -8.56 -1.23
C GLY A 214 -10.69 -9.42 -0.71
N LEU A 215 -10.44 -10.24 0.30
CA LEU A 215 -11.48 -11.09 0.90
C LEU A 215 -12.59 -10.29 1.58
N MET A 216 -12.27 -9.18 2.24
CA MET A 216 -13.27 -8.26 2.77
C MET A 216 -14.11 -7.64 1.66
N GLY A 217 -13.48 -7.13 0.59
CA GLY A 217 -14.19 -6.57 -0.57
C GLY A 217 -15.08 -7.60 -1.28
N LEU A 218 -14.60 -8.83 -1.46
CA LEU A 218 -15.37 -9.95 -1.98
C LEU A 218 -16.59 -10.25 -1.10
N SER A 219 -16.41 -10.24 0.22
CA SER A 219 -17.48 -10.52 1.18
C SER A 219 -18.57 -9.46 1.12
N VAL A 220 -18.20 -8.17 1.09
CA VAL A 220 -19.17 -7.07 0.95
C VAL A 220 -19.89 -7.15 -0.39
N ALA A 221 -19.17 -7.41 -1.50
CA ALA A 221 -19.78 -7.56 -2.81
C ALA A 221 -20.73 -8.76 -2.88
N SER A 222 -20.44 -9.82 -2.14
CA SER A 222 -21.31 -11.01 -2.03
C SER A 222 -22.62 -10.69 -1.31
N VAL A 223 -22.55 -9.92 -0.21
CA VAL A 223 -23.74 -9.49 0.55
C VAL A 223 -24.57 -8.47 -0.25
N GLY A 224 -23.91 -7.49 -0.86
CA GLY A 224 -24.54 -6.42 -1.64
C GLY A 224 -24.95 -6.82 -3.06
N ARG A 225 -24.54 -8.00 -3.53
CA ARG A 225 -24.76 -8.52 -4.90
C ARG A 225 -24.31 -7.55 -6.02
N ASN A 226 -23.40 -6.63 -5.72
CA ASN A 226 -22.84 -5.72 -6.70
C ASN A 226 -21.47 -5.21 -6.26
N THR A 227 -20.68 -4.76 -7.24
CA THR A 227 -19.33 -4.24 -6.99
C THR A 227 -19.36 -2.85 -6.32
N ALA A 228 -20.37 -2.03 -6.63
CA ALA A 228 -20.48 -0.66 -6.15
C ALA A 228 -20.65 -0.57 -4.62
N ALA A 229 -21.35 -1.51 -4.01
CA ALA A 229 -21.58 -1.60 -2.57
C ALA A 229 -20.26 -1.87 -1.84
N ALA A 230 -19.43 -2.78 -2.36
CA ALA A 230 -18.11 -3.03 -1.79
C ALA A 230 -17.20 -1.79 -1.85
N PHE A 231 -17.27 -1.02 -2.95
CA PHE A 231 -16.56 0.24 -3.04
C PHE A 231 -17.09 1.30 -2.08
N GLY A 232 -18.41 1.49 -2.03
CA GLY A 232 -19.04 2.47 -1.15
C GLY A 232 -18.72 2.20 0.32
N VAL A 233 -18.78 0.93 0.74
CA VAL A 233 -18.40 0.51 2.10
C VAL A 233 -16.93 0.74 2.37
N GLY A 234 -16.03 0.30 1.48
CA GLY A 234 -14.60 0.50 1.65
C GLY A 234 -14.22 1.98 1.70
N PHE A 235 -14.69 2.77 0.74
CA PHE A 235 -14.45 4.21 0.68
C PHE A 235 -15.02 4.95 1.90
N GLY A 236 -16.27 4.68 2.26
CA GLY A 236 -16.90 5.29 3.43
C GLY A 236 -16.19 4.94 4.73
N TYR A 237 -15.74 3.69 4.88
CA TYR A 237 -14.99 3.28 6.06
C TYR A 237 -13.63 3.98 6.16
N PHE A 238 -12.78 3.87 5.14
CA PHE A 238 -11.40 4.40 5.20
C PHE A 238 -11.35 5.93 5.13
N THR A 239 -12.24 6.56 4.37
CA THR A 239 -12.21 8.02 4.16
C THR A 239 -12.97 8.75 5.26
N ILE A 240 -14.09 8.21 5.73
CA ILE A 240 -14.97 8.90 6.67
C ILE A 240 -14.82 8.30 8.07
N VAL A 241 -15.12 7.01 8.24
CA VAL A 241 -15.23 6.40 9.58
C VAL A 241 -13.91 6.43 10.32
N GLU A 242 -12.81 5.97 9.69
CA GLU A 242 -11.53 5.96 10.39
C GLU A 242 -11.04 7.37 10.72
N ASN A 243 -11.12 8.32 9.77
CA ASN A 243 -10.66 9.69 10.02
C ASN A 243 -11.51 10.41 11.07
N LEU A 244 -12.83 10.21 11.05
CA LEU A 244 -13.73 10.76 12.05
C LEU A 244 -13.44 10.19 13.44
N VAL A 245 -13.25 8.87 13.56
CA VAL A 245 -12.93 8.25 14.85
C VAL A 245 -11.53 8.66 15.32
N ARG A 246 -10.55 8.86 14.44
CA ARG A 246 -9.23 9.42 14.81
C ARG A 246 -9.37 10.83 15.38
N GLY A 247 -10.23 11.66 14.79
CA GLY A 247 -10.49 13.02 15.28
C GLY A 247 -11.27 13.07 16.60
N LEU A 248 -12.30 12.24 16.76
CA LEU A 248 -13.21 12.29 17.92
C LEU A 248 -12.75 11.41 19.09
N ARG A 249 -12.13 10.27 18.82
CA ARG A 249 -11.72 9.25 19.81
C ARG A 249 -10.37 8.63 19.42
N PRO A 250 -9.24 9.36 19.59
CA PRO A 250 -7.91 8.88 19.21
C PRO A 250 -7.52 7.52 19.84
N GLN A 251 -7.98 7.24 21.06
CA GLN A 251 -7.78 5.96 21.76
C GLN A 251 -8.39 4.74 21.05
N TRP A 252 -9.28 4.94 20.08
CA TRP A 252 -9.86 3.87 19.26
C TRP A 252 -9.05 3.59 17.99
N ALA A 253 -8.06 4.43 17.65
CA ALA A 253 -7.17 4.20 16.51
C ALA A 253 -6.51 2.82 16.58
N ARG A 254 -6.22 2.33 17.79
CA ARG A 254 -5.71 0.98 18.00
C ARG A 254 -6.60 -0.11 17.39
N TRP A 255 -7.91 0.07 17.20
CA TRP A 255 -8.79 -0.96 16.62
C TRP A 255 -9.01 -0.83 15.11
N MET A 256 -8.48 0.23 14.49
CA MET A 256 -8.71 0.53 13.07
C MET A 256 -7.99 -0.41 12.13
N VAL A 257 -8.56 -0.62 10.95
CA VAL A 257 -7.98 -1.49 9.93
C VAL A 257 -6.69 -0.88 9.40
N GLY A 258 -6.69 0.41 9.06
CA GLY A 258 -5.53 1.11 8.49
C GLY A 258 -4.31 1.06 9.42
N ASP A 259 -4.52 1.39 10.69
CA ASP A 259 -3.46 1.45 11.70
C ASP A 259 -2.83 0.07 11.97
N ASN A 260 -3.66 -0.99 12.10
CA ASN A 260 -3.15 -2.36 12.29
C ASN A 260 -2.52 -2.95 11.02
N ALA A 261 -3.05 -2.61 9.83
CA ALA A 261 -2.44 -2.99 8.56
C ALA A 261 -1.05 -2.36 8.42
N GLY A 262 -0.91 -1.07 8.72
CA GLY A 262 0.37 -0.37 8.74
C GLY A 262 1.37 -1.01 9.71
N ARG A 263 0.94 -1.29 10.95
CA ARG A 263 1.77 -1.97 11.97
C ARG A 263 2.26 -3.34 11.50
N PHE A 264 1.37 -4.14 10.89
CA PHE A 264 1.70 -5.46 10.40
C PHE A 264 2.72 -5.41 9.24
N ILE A 265 2.51 -4.51 8.27
CA ILE A 265 3.39 -4.39 7.10
C ILE A 265 4.76 -3.83 7.48
N LEU A 266 4.81 -2.87 8.41
CA LEU A 266 6.08 -2.26 8.84
C LEU A 266 6.93 -3.20 9.70
N ALA A 267 6.33 -4.03 10.57
CA ALA A 267 7.00 -4.75 11.67
C ALA A 267 7.80 -3.90 12.67
N GLY A 268 8.04 -2.62 12.40
CA GLY A 268 8.60 -1.65 13.34
C GLY A 268 7.52 -0.92 14.15
N GLU A 269 7.97 -0.23 15.19
CA GLU A 269 7.10 0.63 15.99
C GLU A 269 6.51 1.75 15.12
N LEU A 270 5.20 1.93 15.21
CA LEU A 270 4.57 3.14 14.69
C LEU A 270 4.75 4.22 15.75
N THR A 271 5.52 5.25 15.43
CA THR A 271 5.72 6.40 16.32
C THR A 271 4.42 7.17 16.53
N PHE A 272 3.53 7.22 15.52
CA PHE A 272 2.23 7.88 15.62
C PHE A 272 1.16 7.26 14.70
N PRO A 273 -0.03 6.87 15.21
CA PRO A 273 -0.35 6.73 16.64
C PRO A 273 0.41 5.55 17.26
N PRO A 274 0.83 5.62 18.54
CA PRO A 274 1.48 4.50 19.20
C PRO A 274 0.49 3.34 19.35
N ILE A 275 0.81 2.21 18.74
CA ILE A 275 0.02 0.97 18.85
C ILE A 275 0.83 -0.04 19.66
N GLU A 276 0.40 -0.30 20.89
CA GLU A 276 0.93 -1.32 21.80
C GLU A 276 0.54 -2.74 21.37
N ARG A 277 0.64 -3.06 20.07
CA ARG A 277 0.46 -4.42 19.56
C ARG A 277 1.73 -4.91 18.92
N THR A 278 1.97 -6.20 19.09
CA THR A 278 2.98 -6.89 18.31
C THR A 278 2.55 -6.94 16.84
N THR A 279 3.53 -7.13 15.95
CA THR A 279 3.27 -7.31 14.52
C THR A 279 2.25 -8.43 14.30
N LEU A 280 2.41 -9.57 14.96
CA LEU A 280 1.52 -10.72 14.80
C LEU A 280 0.10 -10.46 15.31
N GLU A 281 -0.06 -9.77 16.44
CA GLU A 281 -1.38 -9.39 16.95
C GLU A 281 -2.13 -8.47 15.99
N ALA A 282 -1.44 -7.50 15.40
CA ALA A 282 -2.03 -6.60 14.41
C ALA A 282 -2.49 -7.38 13.16
N GLY A 283 -1.64 -8.29 12.65
CA GLY A 283 -2.01 -9.17 11.53
C GLY A 283 -3.18 -10.10 11.85
N ALA A 284 -3.18 -10.70 13.05
CA ALA A 284 -4.25 -11.58 13.51
C ALA A 284 -5.60 -10.84 13.63
N LEU A 285 -5.59 -9.59 14.07
CA LEU A 285 -6.80 -8.77 14.14
C LEU A 285 -7.39 -8.51 12.75
N ILE A 286 -6.56 -8.15 11.76
CA ILE A 286 -7.04 -7.95 10.39
C ILE A 286 -7.55 -9.26 9.78
N ALA A 287 -6.86 -10.38 10.04
CA ALA A 287 -7.32 -11.69 9.62
C ALA A 287 -8.66 -12.08 10.25
N LEU A 288 -8.87 -11.76 11.53
CA LEU A 288 -10.13 -11.94 12.23
C LEU A 288 -11.25 -11.11 11.59
N TYR A 289 -11.00 -9.85 11.24
CA TYR A 289 -11.98 -9.03 10.52
C TYR A 289 -12.35 -9.62 9.16
N ALA A 290 -11.36 -10.04 8.37
CA ALA A 290 -11.61 -10.70 7.09
C ALA A 290 -12.43 -12.00 7.25
N LEU A 291 -12.13 -12.80 8.29
CA LEU A 291 -12.89 -14.01 8.62
C LEU A 291 -14.33 -13.68 8.98
N VAL A 292 -14.56 -12.69 9.85
CA VAL A 292 -15.92 -12.25 10.24
C VAL A 292 -16.72 -11.79 9.02
N PHE A 293 -16.12 -10.99 8.13
CA PHE A 293 -16.75 -10.58 6.88
C PHE A 293 -17.13 -11.78 6.00
N LEU A 294 -16.23 -12.76 5.86
CA LEU A 294 -16.50 -13.95 5.08
C LEU A 294 -17.61 -14.81 5.70
N LEU A 295 -17.64 -14.96 7.02
CA LEU A 295 -18.69 -15.69 7.73
C LEU A 295 -20.06 -15.01 7.56
N ILE A 296 -20.10 -13.67 7.62
CA ILE A 296 -21.32 -12.90 7.34
C ILE A 296 -21.76 -13.14 5.89
N ALA A 297 -20.84 -13.08 4.93
CA ALA A 297 -21.15 -13.34 3.52
C ALA A 297 -21.71 -14.76 3.32
N VAL A 298 -21.11 -15.78 3.93
CA VAL A 298 -21.60 -17.17 3.90
C VAL A 298 -23.00 -17.29 4.49
N ALA A 299 -23.25 -16.66 5.65
CA ALA A 299 -24.56 -16.69 6.30
C ALA A 299 -25.65 -16.07 5.43
N PHE A 300 -25.38 -14.92 4.81
CA PHE A 300 -26.30 -14.28 3.86
C PHE A 300 -26.50 -15.13 2.60
N PHE A 301 -25.43 -15.67 2.04
CA PHE A 301 -25.47 -16.47 0.81
C PHE A 301 -26.29 -17.77 0.99
N ASN A 302 -26.29 -18.34 2.19
CA ASN A 302 -27.10 -19.51 2.54
C ASN A 302 -28.58 -19.20 2.76
N ARG A 303 -28.90 -18.07 3.39
CA ARG A 303 -30.28 -17.75 3.80
C ARG A 303 -31.10 -17.00 2.76
N ARG A 304 -30.45 -16.29 1.83
CA ARG A 304 -31.14 -15.36 0.93
C ARG A 304 -31.58 -16.07 -0.34
N ASP A 305 -32.86 -15.96 -0.68
CA ASP A 305 -33.42 -16.55 -1.89
C ASP A 305 -32.81 -15.94 -3.16
N LEU A 306 -32.74 -16.76 -4.21
CA LEU A 306 -32.24 -16.39 -5.54
C LEU A 306 -33.38 -15.81 -6.37
N THR A 307 -33.96 -14.71 -5.90
CA THR A 307 -34.84 -13.85 -6.71
C THR A 307 -34.04 -12.72 -7.33
#